data_AF-C8V1U0-F1
#
_entry.id   AF-C8V1U0-F1
#
_cell.length_a   1.000
_cell.length_b   1.000
_cell.length_c   1.000
_cell.angle_alpha   90.00
_cell.angle_beta   90.00
_cell.angle_gamma   90.00
#
_symmetry.space_group_name_H-M   'P 1'
#
loop_
_entity.id
_entity.type
_entity.pdbx_description
1 polymer ?
#
loop_
_entity_poly.entity_id
_entity_poly.type
_entity_poly.pdbx_seq_one_letter_code
_entity_poly.pdbx_strand_id
1 'polypeptide(L)'
;MHLSLSSTFATVALSVLSLTSTSAASLNLPKTAYRMPARTADPSNPALTWHVSQFDLGCSPGGCVYSFNILGHASENTPGFNTSCNGTSTQDDYAPCKDEGILAQIEPATYPNWTVSVQHQWREAMFEEYYAFGEKNVSVAGNSTRTFTIPVTSVYGVA
;
A
#
# COMPACT_ATOMS: atom_id res chain seq x y z
N MET A 1 48.55 -59.18 -58.52
CA MET A 1 48.08 -59.28 -59.92
C MET A 1 46.71 -58.64 -59.98
N HIS A 2 46.55 -57.57 -60.79
CA HIS A 2 45.29 -57.07 -61.36
C HIS A 2 44.18 -56.62 -60.36
N LEU A 3 43.40 -55.55 -60.52
CA LEU A 3 43.05 -54.66 -61.63
C LEU A 3 42.48 -53.35 -61.05
N SER A 4 42.71 -52.27 -61.79
CA SER A 4 42.07 -50.95 -61.73
C SER A 4 40.56 -50.96 -62.06
N LEU A 5 39.77 -49.98 -61.60
CA LEU A 5 39.12 -48.92 -62.43
C LEU A 5 38.01 -48.13 -61.68
N SER A 6 37.94 -46.82 -62.02
CA SER A 6 36.78 -45.91 -62.18
C SER A 6 35.63 -45.89 -61.15
N SER A 7 35.42 -44.77 -60.42
CA SER A 7 34.72 -43.53 -60.83
C SER A 7 33.21 -43.71 -61.05
N THR A 8 32.41 -43.07 -60.20
CA THR A 8 31.32 -42.15 -60.62
C THR A 8 30.84 -41.31 -59.43
N PHE A 9 30.62 -40.03 -59.70
CA PHE A 9 30.04 -39.03 -58.80
C PHE A 9 28.52 -39.17 -58.75
N ALA A 10 27.91 -38.98 -57.57
CA ALA A 10 26.48 -38.73 -57.43
C ALA A 10 26.27 -37.51 -56.51
N THR A 11 25.71 -36.45 -57.07
CA THR A 11 25.25 -35.25 -56.38
C THR A 11 23.93 -35.53 -55.68
N VAL A 12 23.86 -35.27 -54.37
CA VAL A 12 22.60 -35.31 -53.60
C VAL A 12 22.17 -33.88 -53.31
N ALA A 13 21.00 -33.49 -53.83
CA ALA A 13 20.38 -32.20 -53.59
C ALA A 13 19.83 -32.13 -52.15
N LEU A 14 20.19 -31.08 -51.40
CA LEU A 14 19.55 -30.76 -50.12
C LEU A 14 18.29 -29.93 -50.37
N SER A 15 17.13 -30.49 -50.04
CA SER A 15 15.85 -29.78 -49.96
C SER A 15 15.78 -28.95 -48.67
N VAL A 16 15.58 -27.64 -48.82
CA VAL A 16 15.43 -26.67 -47.72
C VAL A 16 13.96 -26.65 -47.28
N LEU A 17 13.66 -27.03 -46.03
CA LEU A 17 12.33 -26.85 -45.44
C LEU A 17 12.23 -25.43 -44.87
N SER A 18 11.35 -24.61 -45.45
CA SER A 18 10.98 -23.28 -44.96
C SER A 18 9.97 -23.40 -43.81
N LEU A 19 10.34 -22.95 -42.61
CA LEU A 19 9.42 -22.81 -41.48
C LEU A 19 8.68 -21.48 -41.61
N THR A 20 7.37 -21.53 -41.85
CA THR A 20 6.49 -20.36 -41.83
C THR A 20 6.21 -19.93 -40.39
N SER A 21 6.71 -18.76 -40.02
CA SER A 21 6.45 -18.07 -38.76
C SER A 21 4.97 -17.64 -38.67
N THR A 22 4.20 -18.25 -37.78
CA THR A 22 2.86 -17.75 -37.40
C THR A 22 3.00 -16.67 -36.32
N SER A 23 2.71 -15.42 -36.67
CA SER A 23 2.65 -14.29 -35.75
C SER A 23 1.43 -14.42 -34.84
N ALA A 24 1.63 -14.60 -33.54
CA ALA A 24 0.57 -14.50 -32.55
C ALA A 24 0.18 -13.01 -32.39
N ALA A 25 -1.06 -12.67 -32.71
CA ALA A 25 -1.60 -11.34 -32.45
C ALA A 25 -1.87 -11.21 -30.94
N SER A 26 -1.03 -10.45 -30.24
CA SER A 26 -1.24 -10.08 -28.85
C SER A 26 -2.43 -9.12 -28.74
N LEU A 27 -3.54 -9.59 -28.18
CA LEU A 27 -4.68 -8.76 -27.80
C LEU A 27 -4.25 -7.83 -26.66
N ASN A 28 -3.90 -6.58 -26.99
CA ASN A 28 -3.70 -5.53 -25.98
C ASN A 28 -5.06 -5.07 -25.47
N LEU A 29 -5.55 -5.73 -24.42
CA LEU A 29 -6.71 -5.25 -23.67
C LEU A 29 -6.29 -3.97 -22.92
N PRO A 30 -6.94 -2.82 -23.13
CA PRO A 30 -6.63 -1.62 -22.34
C PRO A 30 -6.95 -1.90 -20.88
N LYS A 31 -5.91 -1.92 -20.02
CA LYS A 31 -6.06 -1.97 -18.56
C LYS A 31 -6.76 -0.69 -18.13
N THR A 32 -8.07 -0.80 -17.93
CA THR A 32 -8.87 0.34 -17.51
C THR A 32 -8.80 0.37 -15.99
N ALA A 33 -7.99 1.28 -15.43
CA ALA A 33 -7.94 1.47 -13.98
C ALA A 33 -9.33 1.92 -13.51
N TYR A 34 -9.98 1.14 -12.65
CA TYR A 34 -11.27 1.49 -12.09
C TYR A 34 -11.08 2.03 -10.67
N ARG A 35 -11.62 3.23 -10.41
CA ARG A 35 -11.67 3.80 -9.07
C ARG A 35 -12.90 3.22 -8.38
N MET A 36 -12.69 2.40 -7.35
CA MET A 36 -13.82 1.96 -6.53
C MET A 36 -14.39 3.15 -5.75
N PRO A 37 -15.73 3.30 -5.69
CA PRO A 37 -16.34 4.45 -5.04
C PRO A 37 -15.97 4.47 -3.55
N ALA A 38 -15.57 5.66 -3.08
CA ALA A 38 -15.32 5.90 -1.67
C ALA A 38 -16.61 5.64 -0.87
N ARG A 39 -16.56 4.69 0.06
CA ARG A 39 -17.67 4.44 0.99
C ARG A 39 -17.41 5.20 2.28
N THR A 40 -18.42 5.90 2.77
CA THR A 40 -18.42 6.38 4.15
C THR A 40 -18.39 5.16 5.06
N ALA A 41 -17.38 5.08 5.91
CA ALA A 41 -17.22 3.98 6.83
C ALA A 41 -18.39 3.90 7.82
N ASP A 42 -18.91 2.70 8.07
CA ASP A 42 -19.87 2.45 9.15
C ASP A 42 -19.14 2.52 10.50
N PRO A 43 -19.47 3.48 11.38
CA PRO A 43 -18.80 3.66 12.67
C PRO A 43 -19.00 2.48 13.64
N SER A 44 -19.94 1.57 13.36
CA SER A 44 -20.18 0.36 14.17
C SER A 44 -19.32 -0.85 13.78
N ASN A 45 -18.63 -0.79 12.62
CA ASN A 45 -17.74 -1.85 12.19
C ASN A 45 -16.37 -1.73 12.93
N PRO A 46 -15.97 -2.71 13.74
CA PRO A 46 -14.71 -2.66 14.49
C PRO A 46 -13.47 -2.63 13.57
N ALA A 47 -13.57 -3.11 12.33
CA ALA A 47 -12.50 -3.00 11.34
C ALA A 47 -12.35 -1.57 10.78
N LEU A 48 -13.35 -0.71 11.01
CA LEU A 48 -13.36 0.71 10.65
C LEU A 48 -13.05 1.61 11.86
N THR A 49 -12.48 1.03 12.93
CA THR A 49 -12.00 1.77 14.09
C THR A 49 -10.59 1.30 14.43
N TRP A 50 -9.65 2.24 14.49
CA TRP A 50 -8.28 1.97 14.91
C TRP A 50 -8.07 2.38 16.37
N HIS A 51 -7.36 1.55 17.11
CA HIS A 51 -7.12 1.70 18.53
C HIS A 51 -5.73 2.25 18.77
N VAL A 52 -5.65 3.49 19.25
CA VAL A 52 -4.40 4.15 19.61
C VAL A 52 -4.13 3.95 21.10
N SER A 53 -2.89 3.64 21.44
CA SER A 53 -2.41 3.52 22.82
C SER A 53 -1.03 4.12 22.98
N GLN A 54 -0.63 4.39 24.23
CA GLN A 54 0.64 5.01 24.57
C GLN A 54 0.90 6.33 23.81
N PHE A 55 -0.15 7.10 23.54
CA PHE A 55 0.00 8.40 22.89
C PHE A 55 0.78 9.36 23.79
N ASP A 56 1.84 9.93 23.23
CA ASP A 56 2.70 10.91 23.87
C ASP A 56 3.04 12.02 22.89
N LEU A 57 3.00 13.26 23.37
CA LEU A 57 3.24 14.45 22.58
C LEU A 57 4.05 15.46 23.40
N GLY A 58 5.26 15.77 22.95
CA GLY A 58 6.14 16.76 23.56
C GLY A 58 6.36 17.95 22.63
N CYS A 59 6.01 19.16 23.08
CA CYS A 59 6.12 20.37 22.25
C CYS A 59 7.20 21.33 22.77
N SER A 60 7.91 21.94 21.84
CA SER A 60 8.85 23.04 22.06
C SER A 60 8.49 24.20 21.11
N PRO A 61 9.11 25.40 21.24
CA PRO A 61 8.89 26.48 20.27
C PRO A 61 9.21 26.11 18.81
N GLY A 62 10.02 25.08 18.57
CA GLY A 62 10.36 24.59 17.23
C GLY A 62 9.40 23.56 16.65
N GLY A 63 8.35 23.15 17.38
CA GLY A 63 7.39 22.12 16.98
C GLY A 63 7.21 21.02 18.03
N CYS A 64 6.35 20.05 17.72
CA CYS A 64 6.05 18.92 18.58
C CYS A 64 6.64 17.62 18.04
N VAL A 65 7.00 16.70 18.92
CA VAL A 65 7.36 15.32 18.62
C VAL A 65 6.27 14.42 19.20
N TYR A 66 5.85 13.41 18.43
CA TYR A 66 4.83 12.47 18.86
C TYR A 66 5.28 11.03 18.77
N SER A 67 4.67 10.19 19.60
CA SER A 67 4.79 8.74 19.56
C SER A 67 3.50 8.07 20.00
N PHE A 68 3.13 6.95 19.37
CA PHE A 68 2.01 6.10 19.78
C PHE A 68 2.06 4.72 19.15
N ASN A 69 1.32 3.77 19.73
CA ASN A 69 1.01 2.49 19.09
C ASN A 69 -0.39 2.53 18.51
N ILE A 70 -0.60 1.83 17.40
CA ILE A 70 -1.90 1.74 16.74
C ILE A 70 -2.18 0.31 16.28
N LEU A 71 -3.42 -0.12 16.53
CA LEU A 71 -3.96 -1.43 16.17
C LEU A 71 -5.21 -1.25 15.31
N GLY A 72 -5.23 -1.89 14.14
CA GLY A 72 -6.41 -2.10 13.32
C GLY A 72 -6.74 -3.59 13.23
N HIS A 73 -7.98 -3.96 13.53
CA HIS A 73 -8.42 -5.34 13.42
C HIS A 73 -8.66 -5.73 11.96
N ALA A 74 -8.25 -6.94 11.59
CA ALA A 74 -8.51 -7.49 10.26
C ALA A 74 -10.02 -7.70 10.04
N SER A 75 -10.46 -7.55 8.80
CA SER A 75 -11.79 -7.96 8.32
C SER A 75 -11.66 -8.81 7.07
N GLU A 76 -12.80 -9.19 6.49
CA GLU A 76 -12.85 -9.90 5.21
C GLU A 76 -12.13 -9.14 4.08
N ASN A 77 -12.16 -7.80 4.08
CA ASN A 77 -11.68 -6.96 2.96
C ASN A 77 -10.56 -5.99 3.37
N THR A 78 -9.99 -6.13 4.57
CA THR A 78 -8.96 -5.21 5.06
C THR A 78 -8.02 -5.96 5.98
N PRO A 79 -6.71 -6.02 5.69
CA PRO A 79 -5.75 -6.65 6.57
C PRO A 79 -5.67 -5.90 7.90
N GLY A 80 -5.43 -6.65 8.97
CA GLY A 80 -5.15 -6.06 10.27
C GLY A 80 -3.70 -5.59 10.34
N PHE A 81 -3.43 -4.63 11.22
CA PHE A 81 -2.09 -4.13 11.47
C PHE A 81 -1.91 -3.82 12.95
N ASN A 82 -0.66 -3.90 13.43
CA ASN A 82 -0.28 -3.51 14.78
C ASN A 82 1.14 -2.94 14.73
N THR A 83 1.27 -1.63 14.92
CA THR A 83 2.54 -0.93 14.71
C THR A 83 2.71 0.25 15.65
N SER A 84 3.92 0.80 15.66
CA SER A 84 4.29 2.02 16.39
C SER A 84 4.60 3.14 15.40
N CYS A 85 4.06 4.33 15.67
CA CYS A 85 4.20 5.52 14.86
C CYS A 85 4.91 6.61 15.66
N ASN A 86 5.91 7.25 15.05
CA ASN A 86 6.64 8.37 15.64
C ASN A 86 6.88 9.43 14.55
N GLY A 87 6.91 10.70 14.92
CA GLY A 87 7.16 11.78 13.98
C GLY A 87 7.19 13.15 14.63
N THR A 88 7.10 14.20 13.83
CA THR A 88 7.09 15.60 14.30
C THR A 88 5.94 16.37 13.68
N SER A 89 5.48 17.45 14.33
CA SER A 89 4.45 18.33 13.76
C SER A 89 4.99 19.25 12.64
N THR A 90 6.27 19.12 12.29
CA THR A 90 6.94 19.91 11.24
C THR A 90 7.19 19.08 9.98
N GLN A 91 6.71 17.84 9.94
CA GLN A 91 6.73 17.02 8.75
C GLN A 91 5.78 17.62 7.70
N ASP A 92 6.22 17.66 6.44
CA ASP A 92 5.43 18.25 5.35
C ASP A 92 4.24 17.37 4.94
N ASP A 93 4.29 16.06 5.23
CA ASP A 93 3.30 15.07 4.85
C ASP A 93 3.26 13.90 5.86
N TYR A 94 2.44 12.88 5.64
CA TYR A 94 2.40 11.66 6.44
C TYR A 94 3.78 10.99 6.53
N ALA A 95 4.17 10.62 7.74
CA ALA A 95 5.39 9.89 8.03
C ALA A 95 5.10 8.40 8.16
N PRO A 96 5.92 7.51 7.58
CA PRO A 96 5.74 6.08 7.76
C PRO A 96 5.96 5.68 9.22
N CYS A 97 5.06 4.85 9.71
CA CYS A 97 5.24 4.15 10.98
C CYS A 97 6.26 3.02 10.82
N LYS A 98 6.48 2.24 11.88
CA LYS A 98 7.38 1.06 11.79
C LYS A 98 6.91 0.03 10.75
N ASP A 99 5.61 -0.03 10.52
CA ASP A 99 5.03 -0.71 9.37
C ASP A 99 4.85 0.35 8.27
N GLU A 100 5.54 0.17 7.14
CA GLU A 100 5.49 1.11 6.01
C GLU A 100 4.10 1.16 5.35
N GLY A 101 3.25 0.15 5.61
CA GLY A 101 1.84 0.16 5.23
C GLY A 101 0.99 1.12 6.05
N ILE A 102 1.52 1.72 7.12
CA ILE A 102 0.82 2.67 7.97
C ILE A 102 1.57 3.98 7.99
N LEU A 103 0.87 5.07 7.66
CA LEU A 103 1.42 6.42 7.70
C LEU A 103 0.65 7.26 8.72
N ALA A 104 1.34 8.16 9.41
CA ALA A 104 0.74 9.02 10.44
C ALA A 104 1.19 10.48 10.29
N GLN A 105 0.30 11.39 10.67
CA GLN A 105 0.56 12.82 10.75
C GLN A 105 -0.14 13.40 11.96
N ILE A 106 0.48 14.41 12.57
CA ILE A 106 -0.16 15.24 13.59
C ILE A 106 -0.12 16.69 13.17
N GLU A 107 -1.28 17.33 13.21
CA GLU A 107 -1.43 18.75 12.92
C GLU A 107 -1.88 19.50 14.18
N PRO A 108 -1.28 20.67 14.48
CA PRO A 108 -1.73 21.51 15.57
C PRO A 108 -3.10 22.11 15.26
N ALA A 109 -4.04 21.97 16.20
CA ALA A 109 -5.31 22.70 16.19
C ALA A 109 -5.27 23.83 17.25
N THR A 110 -6.42 24.44 17.57
CA THR A 110 -6.49 25.40 18.68
C THR A 110 -6.07 24.72 19.97
N TYR A 111 -4.94 25.15 20.55
CA TYR A 111 -4.39 24.60 21.80
C TYR A 111 -5.49 24.47 22.88
N PRO A 112 -5.58 23.33 23.60
CA PRO A 112 -4.64 22.21 23.68
C PRO A 112 -5.05 21.02 22.80
N ASN A 113 -5.49 21.28 21.56
CA ASN A 113 -5.97 20.23 20.66
C ASN A 113 -4.99 19.97 19.51
N TRP A 114 -4.99 18.71 19.07
CA TRP A 114 -4.24 18.23 17.90
C TRP A 114 -5.11 17.29 17.09
N THR A 115 -4.90 17.30 15.80
CA THR A 115 -5.51 16.36 14.87
C THR A 115 -4.52 15.23 14.62
N VAL A 116 -4.92 13.99 14.90
CA VAL A 116 -4.15 12.79 14.58
C VAL A 116 -4.76 12.14 13.35
N SER A 117 -4.00 12.10 12.28
CA SER A 117 -4.41 11.54 10.99
C SER A 117 -3.58 10.30 10.69
N VAL A 118 -4.24 9.23 10.25
CA VAL A 118 -3.60 7.96 9.91
C VAL A 118 -4.10 7.47 8.56
N GLN A 119 -3.18 6.91 7.78
CA GLN A 119 -3.46 6.22 6.53
C GLN A 119 -2.98 4.77 6.65
N HIS A 120 -3.82 3.83 6.23
CA HIS A 120 -3.45 2.43 6.05
C HIS A 120 -3.51 2.09 4.57
N GLN A 121 -2.38 1.64 4.03
CA GLN A 121 -2.21 1.23 2.63
C GLN A 121 -1.87 -0.25 2.56
N TRP A 122 -2.57 -0.99 1.69
CA TRP A 122 -2.29 -2.41 1.45
C TRP A 122 -2.50 -2.80 0.00
N ARG A 123 -1.93 -3.95 -0.39
CA ARG A 123 -2.08 -4.56 -1.71
C ARG A 123 -2.64 -5.96 -1.59
N GLU A 124 -3.61 -6.31 -2.43
CA GLU A 124 -4.15 -7.68 -2.52
C GLU A 124 -3.65 -8.41 -3.77
N ALA A 125 -3.44 -7.67 -4.86
CA ALA A 125 -2.86 -8.18 -6.10
C ALA A 125 -1.83 -7.19 -6.67
N MET A 126 -1.13 -7.60 -7.73
CA MET A 126 -0.04 -6.82 -8.33
C MET A 126 -0.44 -5.40 -8.77
N PHE A 127 -1.72 -5.20 -9.13
CA PHE A 127 -2.25 -3.91 -9.59
C PHE A 127 -3.37 -3.38 -8.68
N GLU A 128 -3.60 -4.03 -7.54
CA GLU A 128 -4.68 -3.65 -6.63
C GLU A 128 -4.10 -3.03 -5.36
N GLU A 129 -4.30 -1.71 -5.21
CA GLU A 129 -3.88 -0.94 -4.04
C GLU A 129 -5.11 -0.35 -3.35
N TYR A 130 -5.13 -0.48 -2.04
CA TYR A 130 -6.23 -0.03 -1.21
C TYR A 130 -5.71 0.91 -0.12
N TYR A 131 -6.55 1.87 0.23
CA TYR A 131 -6.24 2.93 1.18
C TYR A 131 -7.43 3.13 2.10
N ALA A 132 -7.16 3.22 3.40
CA ALA A 132 -8.10 3.66 4.41
C ALA A 132 -7.52 4.87 5.14
N PHE A 133 -8.36 5.86 5.43
CA PHE A 133 -7.99 7.09 6.11
C PHE A 133 -8.81 7.23 7.37
N GLY A 134 -8.20 7.72 8.43
CA GLY A 134 -8.88 8.00 9.69
C GLY A 134 -8.31 9.24 10.36
N GLU A 135 -9.17 9.99 11.03
CA GLU A 135 -8.77 11.23 11.71
C GLU A 135 -9.47 11.35 13.06
N LYS A 136 -8.76 11.86 14.06
CA LYS A 136 -9.31 12.17 15.37
C LYS A 136 -8.69 13.43 15.97
N ASN A 137 -9.55 14.33 16.44
CA ASN A 137 -9.14 15.43 17.32
C ASN A 137 -8.93 14.91 18.74
N VAL A 138 -7.75 15.18 19.30
CA VAL A 138 -7.36 14.81 20.66
C VAL A 138 -6.90 16.04 21.44
N SER A 139 -7.19 16.07 22.73
CA SER A 139 -6.71 17.11 23.65
C SER A 139 -5.66 16.52 24.59
N VAL A 140 -4.46 17.11 24.69
CA VAL A 140 -3.40 16.67 25.64
C VAL A 140 -3.22 17.59 26.86
N ALA A 141 -4.19 18.43 27.16
CA ALA A 141 -4.17 19.20 28.40
C ALA A 141 -4.28 18.28 29.63
N GLY A 142 -3.20 18.15 30.39
CA GLY A 142 -3.14 17.53 31.72
C GLY A 142 -3.53 16.05 31.74
N ASN A 143 -2.53 15.16 31.85
CA ASN A 143 -2.69 13.71 32.09
C ASN A 143 -3.81 13.02 31.28
N SER A 144 -4.10 13.57 30.10
CA SER A 144 -5.24 13.22 29.27
C SER A 144 -4.96 11.92 28.54
N THR A 145 -6.02 11.16 28.33
CA THR A 145 -6.09 9.81 27.77
C THR A 145 -4.98 9.50 26.74
N ARG A 146 -3.99 8.71 27.15
CA ARG A 146 -2.96 8.12 26.28
C ARG A 146 -3.53 7.06 25.32
N THR A 147 -4.84 6.90 25.30
CA THR A 147 -5.56 5.84 24.58
C THR A 147 -6.86 6.43 24.06
N PHE A 148 -7.11 6.23 22.77
CA PHE A 148 -8.30 6.70 22.08
C PHE A 148 -8.53 5.87 20.82
N THR A 149 -9.66 6.08 20.17
CA THR A 149 -9.98 5.44 18.89
C THR A 149 -10.05 6.46 17.77
N ILE A 150 -9.52 6.08 16.61
CA ILE A 150 -9.60 6.82 15.36
C ILE A 150 -10.62 6.10 14.47
N PRO A 151 -11.78 6.71 14.17
CA PRO A 151 -12.68 6.14 13.18
C PRO A 151 -12.06 6.28 11.78
N VAL A 152 -12.20 5.25 10.96
CA VAL A 152 -11.94 5.34 9.52
C VAL A 152 -13.00 6.27 8.94
N THR A 153 -12.59 7.26 8.14
CA THR A 153 -13.47 8.26 7.52
C THR A 153 -13.74 7.93 6.06
N SER A 154 -12.77 7.32 5.37
CA SER A 154 -12.91 6.92 3.97
C SER A 154 -12.04 5.71 3.63
N VAL A 155 -12.51 4.92 2.68
CA VAL A 155 -11.79 3.78 2.10
C VAL A 155 -11.89 3.87 0.58
N TYR A 156 -10.78 3.64 -0.10
CA TYR A 156 -10.64 3.72 -1.56
C TYR A 156 -9.75 2.59 -2.08
N GLY A 157 -10.01 2.12 -3.30
CA GLY A 157 -9.18 1.13 -4.00
C GLY A 157 -8.97 1.49 -5.46
N VAL A 158 -7.75 1.21 -5.96
CA VAL A 158 -7.40 1.16 -7.38
C VAL A 158 -7.15 -0.28 -7.79
N ALA A 159 -7.69 -0.67 -8.95
CA ALA A 159 -7.48 -1.95 -9.59
C ALA A 159 -7.38 -1.76 -11.12
#